data_AF-A0A8T5BKR3-F1
#
_entry.id   AF-A0A8T5BKR3-F1
#
_cell.length_a   1.000
_cell.length_b   1.000
_cell.length_c   1.000
_cell.angle_alpha   90.00
_cell.angle_beta   90.00
_cell.angle_gamma   90.00
#
_symmetry.space_group_name_H-M   'P 1'
#
loop_
_entity.id
_entity.type
_entity.pdbx_description
1 polymer ?
#
loop_
_entity_poly.entity_id
_entity_poly.type
_entity_poly.pdbx_seq_one_letter_code
_entity_poly.pdbx_strand_id
1 'polypeptide(L)'
;MNYKELLYQFLSNEKNRHYALPIFKKLIQAIKHGPVAEVKKAGREELIEKMPAIFEKMKNEALKRRRYVAHIFPTIISPELAPNFYIGRESPTEDEIYRFFYLIISGIYKGSYVINLDNVDEKLISKFREELINENLLVLPSQKGSGIDVKKLLNCIGVKVAPLLTEFIYSFAIISFFISWIKSLEKVEEWNKNIEELGLDLVLEKLGIRDDITLVIFNIPREKKEMYYIPRLKNFFLTWYKKFLENRENSPSIVMFIFSTYITDMQYRELSSSLLNKFLYYFLNGYVNGELLNKLINLKIHYELKRKPVYGFIKPKEFFAELPRNVTRTL
;
A
#
# COMPACT_ATOMS: atom_id res chain seq x y z
N MET A 1 -12.23 -12.56 14.83
CA MET A 1 -12.17 -13.24 13.52
C MET A 1 -11.40 -14.55 13.69
N ASN A 2 -11.79 -15.62 12.99
CA ASN A 2 -11.06 -16.89 13.01
C ASN A 2 -9.95 -16.88 11.95
N TYR A 3 -8.77 -16.33 12.26
CA TYR A 3 -7.69 -16.18 11.28
C TYR A 3 -7.12 -17.50 10.76
N LYS A 4 -7.24 -18.57 11.54
CA LYS A 4 -6.86 -19.92 11.10
C LYS A 4 -7.71 -20.34 9.90
N GLU A 5 -9.03 -20.25 10.05
CA GLU A 5 -9.98 -20.58 8.99
C GLU A 5 -9.76 -19.69 7.76
N LEU A 6 -9.61 -18.38 7.95
CA LEU A 6 -9.30 -17.44 6.86
C LEU A 6 -8.03 -17.81 6.08
N LEU A 7 -6.95 -18.16 6.79
CA LEU A 7 -5.70 -18.60 6.16
C LEU A 7 -5.90 -19.86 5.33
N TYR A 8 -6.57 -20.87 5.90
CA TYR A 8 -6.78 -22.14 5.21
C TYR A 8 -7.74 -22.03 4.03
N GLN A 9 -8.79 -21.23 4.16
CA GLN A 9 -9.70 -20.95 3.07
C GLN A 9 -8.99 -20.20 1.95
N PHE A 10 -8.16 -19.20 2.27
CA PHE A 10 -7.31 -18.52 1.31
C PHE A 10 -6.35 -19.48 0.58
N LEU A 11 -5.65 -20.32 1.34
CA LEU A 11 -4.68 -21.28 0.83
C LEU A 11 -5.31 -22.49 0.13
N SER A 12 -6.62 -22.74 0.27
CA SER A 12 -7.31 -23.81 -0.47
C SER A 12 -7.33 -23.56 -1.98
N ASN A 13 -7.37 -22.28 -2.39
CA ASN A 13 -7.29 -21.87 -3.78
C ASN A 13 -5.84 -21.85 -4.30
N GLU A 14 -5.57 -22.64 -5.33
CA GLU A 14 -4.25 -22.74 -5.95
C GLU A 14 -3.72 -21.40 -6.48
N LYS A 15 -4.56 -20.58 -7.12
CA LYS A 15 -4.16 -19.26 -7.63
C LYS A 15 -3.69 -18.35 -6.50
N ASN A 16 -4.31 -18.43 -5.32
CA ASN A 16 -3.90 -17.68 -4.14
C ASN A 16 -2.55 -18.17 -3.60
N ARG A 17 -2.29 -19.48 -3.61
CA ARG A 17 -0.98 -20.02 -3.23
C ARG A 17 0.11 -19.56 -4.20
N HIS A 18 -0.15 -19.58 -5.51
CA HIS A 18 0.79 -19.01 -6.49
C HIS A 18 1.04 -17.54 -6.22
N TYR A 19 -0.01 -16.74 -6.03
CA TYR A 19 0.10 -15.32 -5.73
C TYR A 19 0.97 -15.07 -4.49
N ALA A 20 0.72 -15.78 -3.39
CA ALA A 20 1.41 -15.53 -2.13
C ALA A 20 2.86 -16.03 -2.11
N LEU A 21 3.25 -16.91 -3.05
CA LEU A 21 4.56 -17.55 -3.09
C LEU A 21 5.75 -16.59 -2.95
N PRO A 22 5.81 -15.42 -3.63
CA PRO A 22 6.94 -14.50 -3.49
C PRO A 22 7.10 -13.96 -2.06
N ILE A 23 6.00 -13.67 -1.37
CA ILE A 23 6.02 -13.21 0.02
C ILE A 23 6.35 -14.36 0.96
N PHE A 24 5.75 -15.53 0.74
CA PHE A 24 6.05 -16.73 1.51
C PHE A 24 7.54 -17.08 1.46
N LYS A 25 8.17 -17.02 0.27
CA LYS A 25 9.62 -17.23 0.10
C LYS A 25 10.47 -16.27 0.94
N LYS A 26 10.05 -15.00 1.07
CA LYS A 26 10.74 -14.01 1.92
C LYS A 26 10.60 -14.33 3.40
N LEU A 27 9.44 -14.81 3.85
CA LEU A 27 9.22 -15.21 5.24
C LEU A 27 10.14 -16.36 5.64
N ILE A 28 10.20 -17.40 4.83
CA ILE A 28 11.01 -18.60 5.10
C ILE A 28 12.47 -18.45 4.67
N GLN A 29 12.90 -17.29 4.19
CA GLN A 29 14.26 -17.07 3.69
C GLN A 29 15.31 -17.34 4.78
N ALA A 30 15.02 -16.93 6.02
CA ALA A 30 15.89 -17.11 7.18
C ALA A 30 16.04 -18.58 7.62
N ILE A 31 15.13 -19.47 7.19
CA ILE A 31 15.18 -20.89 7.54
C ILE A 31 16.15 -21.60 6.58
N LYS A 32 17.37 -21.88 7.08
CA LYS A 32 18.49 -22.47 6.32
C LYS A 32 18.63 -23.99 6.48
N HIS A 33 18.02 -24.58 7.51
CA HIS A 33 18.18 -26.00 7.86
C HIS A 33 16.83 -26.68 8.13
N GLY A 34 16.84 -28.01 8.10
CA GLY A 34 15.68 -28.87 8.39
C GLY A 34 14.66 -28.98 7.26
N PRO A 35 13.50 -29.62 7.51
CA PRO A 35 12.53 -29.97 6.46
C PRO A 35 12.00 -28.80 5.62
N VAL A 36 11.93 -27.58 6.17
CA VAL A 36 11.52 -26.39 5.37
C VAL A 36 12.60 -26.04 4.34
N ALA A 37 13.88 -26.22 4.69
CA ALA A 37 14.98 -26.00 3.76
C ALA A 37 15.04 -27.07 2.65
N GLU A 38 14.64 -28.31 2.96
CA GLU A 38 14.51 -29.39 1.97
C GLU A 38 13.41 -29.10 0.96
N VAL A 39 12.21 -28.73 1.43
CA VAL A 39 11.10 -28.34 0.55
C VAL A 39 11.46 -27.14 -0.34
N LYS A 40 12.21 -26.17 0.20
CA LYS A 40 12.72 -25.03 -0.60
C LYS A 40 13.66 -25.47 -1.73
N LYS A 41 14.45 -26.53 -1.54
CA LYS A 41 15.38 -27.06 -2.55
C LYS A 41 14.68 -27.91 -3.60
N ALA A 42 13.59 -28.57 -3.22
CA ALA A 42 12.92 -29.55 -4.06
C ALA A 42 12.13 -28.93 -5.23
N GLY A 43 11.66 -27.69 -5.10
CA GLY A 43 11.18 -26.92 -6.25
C GLY A 43 10.09 -25.91 -5.93
N ARG A 44 9.61 -25.23 -6.96
CA ARG A 44 8.52 -24.24 -6.85
C ARG A 44 7.20 -24.90 -6.46
N GLU A 45 6.81 -25.95 -7.16
CA GLU A 45 5.50 -26.59 -7.01
C GLU A 45 5.38 -27.29 -5.66
N GLU A 46 6.43 -28.00 -5.24
CA GLU A 46 6.47 -28.62 -3.92
C GLU A 46 6.35 -27.58 -2.78
N LEU A 47 6.95 -26.40 -2.96
CA LEU A 47 6.83 -25.32 -1.99
C LEU A 47 5.42 -24.72 -1.94
N ILE A 48 4.71 -24.68 -3.07
CA ILE A 48 3.31 -24.25 -3.14
C ILE A 48 2.42 -25.26 -2.44
N GLU A 49 2.58 -26.54 -2.75
CA GLU A 49 1.78 -27.64 -2.20
C GLU A 49 1.96 -27.77 -0.68
N LYS A 50 3.20 -27.74 -0.20
CA LYS A 50 3.52 -27.88 1.23
C LYS A 50 3.41 -26.58 2.03
N MET A 51 2.98 -25.47 1.41
CA MET A 51 2.83 -24.18 2.10
C MET A 51 1.98 -24.27 3.39
N PRO A 52 0.80 -24.93 3.41
CA PRO A 52 0.00 -25.05 4.63
C PRO A 52 0.73 -25.85 5.74
N ALA A 53 1.38 -26.96 5.39
CA ALA A 53 2.14 -27.77 6.33
C ALA A 53 3.34 -27.01 6.93
N ILE A 54 3.97 -26.13 6.16
CA ILE A 54 5.05 -25.28 6.64
C ILE A 54 4.53 -24.25 7.67
N PHE A 55 3.35 -23.66 7.46
CA PHE A 55 2.75 -22.76 8.47
C PHE A 55 2.47 -23.47 9.79
N GLU A 56 1.91 -24.69 9.75
CA GLU A 56 1.71 -25.49 10.97
C GLU A 56 3.02 -25.75 11.70
N LYS A 57 4.08 -26.07 10.94
CA LYS A 57 5.38 -26.31 11.52
C LYS A 57 5.96 -25.06 12.18
N MET A 58 5.91 -23.92 11.50
CA MET A 58 6.37 -22.63 12.03
C MET A 58 5.61 -22.26 13.31
N LYS A 59 4.29 -22.43 13.31
CA LYS A 59 3.43 -22.21 14.47
C LYS A 59 3.82 -23.11 15.65
N ASN A 60 3.88 -24.43 15.42
CA ASN A 60 4.21 -25.41 16.45
C ASN A 60 5.59 -25.15 17.06
N GLU A 61 6.56 -24.73 16.24
CA GLU A 61 7.89 -24.35 16.73
C GLU A 61 7.85 -23.11 17.62
N ALA A 62 7.12 -22.05 17.21
CA ALA A 62 6.99 -20.82 17.99
C ALA A 62 6.27 -21.05 19.33
N LEU A 63 5.17 -21.81 19.33
CA LEU A 63 4.41 -22.16 20.53
C LEU A 63 5.25 -23.04 21.49
N LYS A 64 5.92 -24.09 20.96
CA LYS A 64 6.78 -24.97 21.76
C LYS A 64 7.92 -24.20 22.42
N ARG A 65 8.52 -23.24 21.71
CA ARG A 65 9.61 -22.42 22.22
C ARG A 65 9.13 -21.25 23.09
N ARG A 66 7.82 -20.97 23.12
CA ARG A 66 7.22 -19.80 23.77
C ARG A 66 7.94 -18.51 23.38
N ARG A 67 8.26 -18.37 22.09
CA ARG A 67 9.07 -17.27 21.56
C ARG A 67 8.45 -16.74 20.30
N TYR A 68 8.38 -15.42 20.22
CA TYR A 68 8.17 -14.73 18.97
C TYR A 68 9.39 -14.91 18.06
N VAL A 69 9.14 -15.15 16.77
CA VAL A 69 10.19 -15.46 15.78
C VAL A 69 10.04 -14.59 14.54
N ALA A 70 11.16 -14.11 13.99
CA ALA A 70 11.22 -13.13 12.90
C ALA A 70 10.60 -13.59 11.55
N HIS A 71 10.35 -14.89 11.40
CA HIS A 71 9.68 -15.45 10.22
C HIS A 71 8.15 -15.51 10.36
N ILE A 72 7.61 -15.23 11.56
CA ILE A 72 6.18 -15.04 11.83
C ILE A 72 5.89 -13.57 12.12
N PHE A 73 6.72 -12.94 12.95
CA PHE A 73 6.59 -11.56 13.41
C PHE A 73 7.75 -10.73 12.86
N PRO A 74 7.57 -10.01 11.74
CA PRO A 74 8.69 -9.40 11.02
C PRO A 74 9.55 -8.44 11.86
N THR A 75 8.96 -7.75 12.84
CA THR A 75 9.63 -6.74 13.66
C THR A 75 10.45 -7.28 14.83
N ILE A 76 10.39 -8.59 15.10
CA ILE A 76 11.00 -9.17 16.30
C ILE A 76 12.44 -9.56 16.02
N ILE A 77 13.35 -8.99 16.81
CA ILE A 77 14.75 -9.41 16.84
C ILE A 77 14.79 -10.74 17.60
N SER A 78 15.44 -11.76 17.02
CA SER A 78 15.49 -13.06 17.68
C SER A 78 16.26 -12.93 19.01
N PRO A 79 15.90 -13.69 20.05
CA PRO A 79 16.59 -13.63 21.34
C PRO A 79 18.09 -13.89 21.24
N GLU A 80 18.53 -14.65 20.22
CA GLU A 80 19.94 -14.93 19.94
C GLU A 80 20.70 -13.69 19.42
N LEU A 81 20.00 -12.74 18.79
CA LEU A 81 20.58 -11.52 18.22
C LEU A 81 20.48 -10.31 19.16
N ALA A 82 19.49 -10.27 20.04
CA ALA A 82 19.37 -9.24 21.06
C ALA A 82 18.84 -9.82 22.39
N PRO A 83 19.71 -10.49 23.17
CA PRO A 83 19.33 -11.13 24.43
C PRO A 83 18.74 -10.17 25.46
N ASN A 84 19.00 -8.86 25.35
CA ASN A 84 18.52 -7.86 26.34
C ASN A 84 17.22 -7.16 25.92
N PHE A 85 16.72 -7.39 24.69
CA PHE A 85 15.44 -6.89 24.20
C PHE A 85 14.37 -7.97 24.40
N TYR A 86 14.04 -8.27 25.64
CA TYR A 86 12.91 -9.13 25.94
C TYR A 86 11.61 -8.34 25.79
N ILE A 87 10.71 -8.80 24.89
CA ILE A 87 9.28 -8.60 25.13
C ILE A 87 8.98 -9.43 26.38
N GLY A 88 8.92 -8.77 27.53
CA GLY A 88 8.84 -9.43 28.83
C GLY A 88 7.59 -10.29 28.93
N ARG A 89 7.76 -11.56 29.32
CA ARG A 89 6.73 -12.52 29.76
C ARG A 89 5.60 -12.90 28.80
N GLU A 90 5.47 -12.29 27.64
CA GLU A 90 4.43 -12.65 26.67
C GLU A 90 4.91 -13.76 25.72
N SER A 91 4.07 -14.79 25.57
CA SER A 91 4.27 -15.87 24.59
C SER A 91 3.27 -15.67 23.47
N PRO A 92 3.66 -15.88 22.19
CA PRO A 92 2.70 -15.77 21.10
C PRO A 92 1.57 -16.78 21.31
N THR A 93 0.34 -16.32 21.13
CA THR A 93 -0.84 -17.18 21.07
C THR A 93 -1.00 -17.79 19.68
N GLU A 94 -1.76 -18.88 19.59
CA GLU A 94 -2.07 -19.51 18.29
C GLU A 94 -2.82 -18.54 17.37
N ASP A 95 -3.79 -17.80 17.91
CA ASP A 95 -4.59 -16.83 17.15
C ASP A 95 -3.74 -15.67 16.61
N GLU A 96 -2.79 -15.15 17.39
CA GLU A 96 -1.85 -14.13 16.91
C GLU A 96 -1.02 -14.67 15.76
N ILE A 97 -0.43 -15.87 15.89
CA ILE A 97 0.40 -16.46 14.83
C ILE A 97 -0.39 -16.57 13.53
N TYR A 98 -1.61 -17.10 13.57
CA TYR A 98 -2.45 -17.20 12.37
C TYR A 98 -2.89 -15.85 11.83
N ARG A 99 -3.19 -14.87 12.69
CA ARG A 99 -3.46 -13.49 12.26
C ARG A 99 -2.32 -12.93 11.43
N PHE A 100 -1.08 -13.05 11.91
CA PHE A 100 0.09 -12.58 11.17
C PHE A 100 0.32 -13.34 9.87
N PHE A 101 0.19 -14.67 9.87
CA PHE A 101 0.28 -15.46 8.64
C PHE A 101 -0.76 -15.01 7.62
N TYR A 102 -2.02 -14.91 8.02
CA TYR A 102 -3.09 -14.48 7.14
C TYR A 102 -2.82 -13.07 6.59
N LEU A 103 -2.54 -12.10 7.44
CA LEU A 103 -2.35 -10.70 7.03
C LEU A 103 -1.18 -10.54 6.04
N ILE A 104 -0.07 -11.25 6.25
CA ILE A 104 1.10 -11.16 5.37
C ILE A 104 0.87 -11.88 4.04
N ILE A 105 0.24 -13.06 4.06
CA ILE A 105 0.15 -13.93 2.87
C ILE A 105 -1.02 -13.54 1.96
N SER A 106 -2.11 -13.05 2.54
CA SER A 106 -3.26 -12.57 1.79
C SER A 106 -3.13 -11.11 1.33
N GLY A 107 -2.17 -10.36 1.89
CA GLY A 107 -1.98 -8.94 1.61
C GLY A 107 -1.60 -8.62 0.17
N ILE A 108 -1.95 -7.42 -0.27
CA ILE A 108 -1.63 -6.90 -1.59
C ILE A 108 -0.17 -6.44 -1.58
N TYR A 109 0.66 -7.04 -2.45
CA TYR A 109 2.09 -6.78 -2.43
C TYR A 109 2.66 -6.13 -3.70
N LYS A 110 3.76 -5.38 -3.50
CA LYS A 110 4.67 -4.92 -4.55
C LYS A 110 6.10 -4.86 -4.00
N GLY A 111 7.01 -5.65 -4.56
CA GLY A 111 8.41 -5.68 -4.13
C GLY A 111 8.54 -5.98 -2.63
N SER A 112 9.14 -5.04 -1.88
CA SER A 112 9.14 -4.88 -0.41
C SER A 112 7.87 -5.20 0.33
N TYR A 113 6.82 -4.59 -0.17
CA TYR A 113 5.76 -4.06 0.65
C TYR A 113 4.54 -4.96 0.52
N VAL A 114 3.88 -5.20 1.65
CA VAL A 114 2.62 -5.93 1.73
C VAL A 114 1.65 -5.07 2.52
N ILE A 115 0.46 -4.87 1.98
CA ILE A 115 -0.60 -4.08 2.58
C ILE A 115 -1.78 -4.99 2.83
N ASN A 116 -2.35 -4.91 4.01
CA ASN A 116 -3.61 -5.57 4.30
C ASN A 116 -4.50 -4.70 5.20
N LEU A 117 -5.78 -5.03 5.25
CA LEU A 117 -6.71 -4.44 6.17
C LEU A 117 -7.09 -5.49 7.22
N ASP A 118 -7.00 -5.09 8.48
CA ASP A 118 -7.40 -5.92 9.61
C ASP A 118 -8.74 -5.46 10.17
N ASN A 119 -9.49 -6.38 10.79
CA ASN A 119 -10.83 -6.19 11.34
C ASN A 119 -11.93 -5.75 10.34
N VAL A 120 -11.69 -5.94 9.03
CA VAL A 120 -12.68 -5.70 7.98
C VAL A 120 -13.54 -6.96 7.79
N ASP A 121 -14.80 -6.77 7.38
CA ASP A 121 -15.64 -7.88 6.93
C ASP A 121 -14.95 -8.73 5.84
N GLU A 122 -14.95 -10.04 6.03
CA GLU A 122 -14.27 -11.00 5.16
C GLU A 122 -14.84 -11.00 3.74
N LYS A 123 -16.17 -10.86 3.60
CA LYS A 123 -16.83 -10.86 2.28
C LYS A 123 -16.42 -9.61 1.52
N LEU A 124 -16.29 -8.46 2.20
CA LEU A 124 -15.81 -7.23 1.58
C LEU A 124 -14.39 -7.40 1.04
N ILE A 125 -13.46 -7.92 1.85
CA ILE A 125 -12.06 -8.13 1.42
C ILE A 125 -11.96 -9.16 0.29
N SER A 126 -12.74 -10.23 0.35
CA SER A 126 -12.78 -11.25 -0.69
C SER A 126 -13.26 -10.68 -2.03
N LYS A 127 -14.36 -9.91 -2.02
CA LYS A 127 -14.86 -9.20 -3.21
C LYS A 127 -13.85 -8.21 -3.75
N PHE A 128 -13.18 -7.45 -2.88
CA PHE A 128 -12.15 -6.51 -3.31
C PHE A 128 -10.99 -7.22 -4.02
N ARG A 129 -10.57 -8.37 -3.48
CA ARG A 129 -9.52 -9.17 -4.09
C ARG A 129 -9.94 -9.75 -5.44
N GLU A 130 -11.17 -10.24 -5.55
CA GLU A 130 -11.73 -10.71 -6.82
C GLU A 130 -11.76 -9.61 -7.87
N GLU A 131 -12.15 -8.39 -7.49
CA GLU A 131 -12.12 -7.23 -8.37
C GLU A 131 -10.70 -6.96 -8.89
N LEU A 132 -9.71 -6.96 -8.00
CA LEU A 132 -8.31 -6.76 -8.41
C LEU A 132 -7.82 -7.85 -9.39
N ILE A 133 -8.35 -9.07 -9.31
CA ILE A 133 -8.04 -10.14 -10.26
C ILE A 133 -8.76 -9.89 -11.59
N ASN A 134 -10.06 -9.60 -11.56
CA ASN A 134 -10.90 -9.39 -12.74
C ASN A 134 -10.42 -8.19 -13.57
N GLU A 135 -10.03 -7.12 -12.89
CA GLU A 135 -9.43 -5.93 -13.49
C GLU A 135 -7.98 -6.15 -13.93
N ASN A 136 -7.44 -7.36 -13.85
CA ASN A 136 -6.04 -7.68 -14.17
C ASN A 136 -5.03 -6.75 -13.44
N LEU A 137 -5.40 -6.27 -12.25
CA LEU A 137 -4.53 -5.47 -11.40
C LEU A 137 -3.56 -6.37 -10.64
N LEU A 138 -3.92 -7.61 -10.32
CA LEU A 138 -3.00 -8.60 -9.76
C LEU A 138 -2.24 -9.37 -10.85
N VAL A 139 -0.94 -9.09 -10.94
CA VAL A 139 0.01 -9.75 -11.83
C VAL A 139 0.61 -10.97 -11.13
N LEU A 140 0.32 -12.16 -11.68
CA LEU A 140 0.83 -13.43 -11.14
C LEU A 140 2.37 -13.55 -11.29
N PRO A 141 3.04 -14.39 -10.46
CA PRO A 141 4.50 -14.45 -10.36
C PRO A 141 5.25 -14.93 -11.61
N SER A 142 4.56 -15.37 -12.65
CA SER A 142 5.16 -15.76 -13.94
C SER A 142 5.67 -14.58 -14.76
N GLN A 143 5.36 -13.34 -14.37
CA GLN A 143 5.73 -12.12 -15.10
C GLN A 143 6.69 -11.21 -14.30
N LYS A 144 7.64 -10.55 -14.99
CA LYS A 144 8.44 -9.46 -14.38
C LYS A 144 7.49 -8.40 -13.82
N GLY A 145 7.65 -8.05 -12.55
CA GLY A 145 6.78 -7.06 -11.89
C GLY A 145 5.58 -7.62 -11.15
N SER A 146 5.56 -8.93 -10.85
CA SER A 146 4.55 -9.63 -10.03
C SER A 146 4.09 -8.86 -8.79
N GLY A 147 2.85 -9.07 -8.39
CA GLY A 147 2.15 -8.27 -7.38
C GLY A 147 1.13 -7.38 -8.06
N ILE A 148 0.93 -6.16 -7.57
CA ILE A 148 -0.06 -5.25 -8.18
C ILE A 148 0.51 -4.39 -9.33
N ASP A 149 -0.28 -4.15 -10.37
CA ASP A 149 -0.02 -3.12 -11.38
C ASP A 149 -0.39 -1.74 -10.83
N VAL A 150 0.61 -1.09 -10.22
CA VAL A 150 0.42 0.22 -9.60
C VAL A 150 0.14 1.31 -10.64
N LYS A 151 0.63 1.18 -11.88
CA LYS A 151 0.36 2.19 -12.90
C LYS A 151 -1.11 2.16 -13.29
N LYS A 152 -1.64 0.97 -13.54
CA LYS A 152 -3.07 0.80 -13.84
C LYS A 152 -3.93 1.24 -12.65
N LEU A 153 -3.56 0.86 -11.43
CA LEU A 153 -4.26 1.26 -10.21
C LEU A 153 -4.30 2.79 -10.02
N LEU A 154 -3.17 3.48 -10.22
CA LEU A 154 -3.09 4.94 -10.10
C LEU A 154 -3.93 5.63 -11.17
N ASN A 155 -3.96 5.10 -12.40
CA ASN A 155 -4.81 5.63 -13.45
C ASN A 155 -6.31 5.53 -13.10
N CYS A 156 -6.75 4.42 -12.47
CA CYS A 156 -8.14 4.24 -12.02
C CYS A 156 -8.57 5.31 -11.00
N ILE A 157 -7.64 5.86 -10.21
CA ILE A 157 -7.91 6.94 -9.26
C ILE A 157 -7.54 8.34 -9.79
N GLY A 158 -7.32 8.46 -11.11
CA GLY A 158 -7.07 9.74 -11.79
C GLY A 158 -5.61 10.21 -11.76
N VAL A 159 -4.70 9.45 -11.15
CA VAL A 159 -3.31 9.85 -10.93
C VAL A 159 -2.46 9.47 -12.15
N LYS A 160 -2.06 10.47 -12.93
CA LYS A 160 -1.27 10.28 -14.16
C LYS A 160 0.22 10.04 -13.90
N VAL A 161 0.71 10.49 -12.76
CA VAL A 161 2.14 10.46 -12.43
C VAL A 161 2.37 9.42 -11.34
N ALA A 162 3.10 8.36 -11.69
CA ALA A 162 3.45 7.32 -10.74
C ALA A 162 4.67 7.74 -9.89
N PRO A 163 4.52 7.91 -8.56
CA PRO A 163 5.65 8.16 -7.70
C PRO A 163 6.56 6.93 -7.57
N LEU A 164 7.81 7.15 -7.18
CA LEU A 164 8.69 6.08 -6.72
C LEU A 164 8.03 5.47 -5.47
N LEU A 165 7.75 4.16 -5.54
CA LEU A 165 6.99 3.46 -4.53
C LEU A 165 7.84 3.12 -3.32
N THR A 166 7.42 3.69 -2.20
CA THR A 166 7.85 3.38 -0.83
C THR A 166 6.63 2.92 -0.03
N GLU A 167 6.84 2.45 1.19
CA GLU A 167 5.81 1.79 2.00
C GLU A 167 4.53 2.64 2.18
N PHE A 168 4.63 3.94 2.51
CA PHE A 168 3.45 4.79 2.73
C PHE A 168 2.88 5.35 1.44
N ILE A 169 3.71 5.61 0.43
CA ILE A 169 3.26 5.97 -0.92
C ILE A 169 2.40 4.84 -1.51
N TYR A 170 2.90 3.62 -1.41
CA TYR A 170 2.20 2.42 -1.88
C TYR A 170 0.91 2.19 -1.09
N SER A 171 0.97 2.32 0.24
CA SER A 171 -0.19 2.18 1.13
C SER A 171 -1.28 3.17 0.83
N PHE A 172 -0.91 4.44 0.65
CA PHE A 172 -1.85 5.48 0.28
C PHE A 172 -2.51 5.19 -1.08
N ALA A 173 -1.76 4.72 -2.08
CA ALA A 173 -2.32 4.35 -3.38
C ALA A 173 -3.36 3.22 -3.27
N ILE A 174 -3.03 2.13 -2.56
CA ILE A 174 -3.96 0.99 -2.37
C ILE A 174 -5.22 1.41 -1.64
N ILE A 175 -5.09 2.18 -0.55
CA ILE A 175 -6.23 2.67 0.21
C ILE A 175 -7.10 3.61 -0.64
N SER A 176 -6.48 4.52 -1.39
CA SER A 176 -7.20 5.41 -2.29
C SER A 176 -8.02 4.63 -3.32
N PHE A 177 -7.45 3.55 -3.87
CA PHE A 177 -8.16 2.68 -4.80
C PHE A 177 -9.27 1.88 -4.10
N PHE A 178 -9.03 1.35 -2.92
CA PHE A 178 -10.04 0.64 -2.13
C PHE A 178 -11.27 1.53 -1.85
N ILE A 179 -11.07 2.80 -1.51
CA ILE A 179 -12.16 3.76 -1.27
C ILE A 179 -12.93 4.05 -2.58
N SER A 180 -12.21 4.25 -3.69
CA SER A 180 -12.85 4.40 -5.00
C SER A 180 -13.67 3.18 -5.40
N TRP A 181 -13.17 1.99 -5.10
CA TRP A 181 -13.88 0.73 -5.36
C TRP A 181 -15.12 0.57 -4.46
N ILE A 182 -15.04 0.89 -3.17
CA ILE A 182 -16.20 0.89 -2.26
C ILE A 182 -17.34 1.72 -2.84
N LYS A 183 -17.01 2.93 -3.30
CA LYS A 183 -17.98 3.84 -3.92
C LYS A 183 -18.63 3.25 -5.18
N SER A 184 -17.93 2.37 -5.90
CA SER A 184 -18.44 1.72 -7.12
C SER A 184 -19.23 0.43 -6.89
N LEU A 185 -19.35 -0.04 -5.64
CA LEU A 185 -20.08 -1.29 -5.33
C LEU A 185 -21.57 -1.19 -5.60
N GLU A 186 -22.14 0.01 -5.43
CA GLU A 186 -23.56 0.29 -5.63
C GLU A 186 -23.75 1.25 -6.79
N LYS A 187 -24.95 1.24 -7.39
CA LYS A 187 -25.33 2.28 -8.35
C LYS A 187 -25.33 3.63 -7.63
N VAL A 188 -24.93 4.68 -8.34
CA VAL A 188 -24.79 6.03 -7.79
C VAL A 188 -26.08 6.51 -7.12
N GLU A 189 -27.24 6.20 -7.70
CA GLU A 189 -28.55 6.56 -7.15
C GLU A 189 -28.85 5.86 -5.82
N GLU A 190 -28.54 4.56 -5.72
CA GLU A 190 -28.75 3.75 -4.52
C GLU A 190 -27.79 4.17 -3.40
N TRP A 191 -26.52 4.41 -3.75
CA TRP A 191 -25.50 4.91 -2.84
C TRP A 191 -25.89 6.26 -2.23
N ASN A 192 -26.35 7.21 -3.06
CA ASN A 192 -26.79 8.52 -2.60
C ASN A 192 -28.01 8.42 -1.69
N LYS A 193 -29.01 7.61 -2.07
CA LYS A 193 -30.20 7.37 -1.26
C LYS A 193 -29.83 6.78 0.10
N ASN A 194 -28.95 5.79 0.13
CA ASN A 194 -28.47 5.17 1.37
C ASN A 194 -27.77 6.19 2.28
N ILE A 195 -26.96 7.08 1.71
CA ILE A 195 -26.29 8.16 2.47
C ILE A 195 -27.30 9.18 3.01
N GLU A 196 -28.31 9.57 2.22
CA GLU A 196 -29.34 10.51 2.67
C GLU A 196 -30.21 9.94 3.80
N GLU A 197 -30.54 8.65 3.73
CA GLU A 197 -31.39 7.97 4.72
C GLU A 197 -30.66 7.61 6.01
N LEU A 198 -29.39 7.20 5.93
CA LEU A 198 -28.65 6.61 7.05
C LEU A 198 -27.45 7.46 7.50
N GLY A 199 -26.93 8.31 6.63
CA GLY A 199 -25.63 8.95 6.79
C GLY A 199 -24.47 8.04 6.34
N LEU A 200 -23.43 8.68 5.77
CA LEU A 200 -22.25 7.98 5.23
C LEU A 200 -21.59 7.03 6.24
N ASP A 201 -21.56 7.41 7.51
CA ASP A 201 -20.95 6.62 8.58
C ASP A 201 -21.59 5.23 8.72
N LEU A 202 -22.92 5.19 8.79
CA LEU A 202 -23.70 3.94 8.89
C LEU A 202 -23.67 3.13 7.59
N VAL A 203 -23.60 3.80 6.43
CA VAL A 203 -23.44 3.10 5.13
C VAL A 203 -22.11 2.35 5.10
N LEU A 204 -21.02 2.98 5.53
CA LEU A 204 -19.71 2.32 5.64
C LEU A 204 -19.77 1.14 6.62
N GLU A 205 -20.42 1.30 7.78
CA GLU A 205 -20.59 0.18 8.74
C GLU A 205 -21.35 -1.00 8.15
N LYS A 206 -22.44 -0.75 7.40
CA LYS A 206 -23.22 -1.80 6.72
C LYS A 206 -22.40 -2.58 5.71
N LEU A 207 -21.42 -1.93 5.07
CA LEU A 207 -20.46 -2.61 4.20
C LEU A 207 -19.39 -3.40 4.96
N GLY A 208 -19.38 -3.34 6.28
CA GLY A 208 -18.36 -3.96 7.11
C GLY A 208 -17.17 -3.05 7.41
N ILE A 209 -17.29 -1.74 7.17
CA ILE A 209 -16.26 -0.75 7.46
C ILE A 209 -16.49 -0.11 8.83
N ARG A 210 -15.95 -0.74 9.87
CA ARG A 210 -16.10 -0.38 11.28
C ARG A 210 -14.94 0.47 11.81
N ASP A 211 -15.09 1.01 13.02
CA ASP A 211 -14.10 1.90 13.65
C ASP A 211 -12.79 1.19 14.02
N ASP A 212 -12.83 -0.12 14.22
CA ASP A 212 -11.68 -0.97 14.59
C ASP A 212 -10.82 -1.39 13.39
N ILE A 213 -11.18 -0.96 12.17
CA ILE A 213 -10.40 -1.25 10.98
C ILE A 213 -9.04 -0.59 11.06
N THR A 214 -8.04 -1.42 10.80
CA THR A 214 -6.64 -1.03 10.85
C THR A 214 -5.97 -1.37 9.54
N LEU A 215 -5.32 -0.38 8.94
CA LEU A 215 -4.41 -0.63 7.83
C LEU A 215 -3.09 -1.20 8.40
N VAL A 216 -2.68 -2.36 7.90
CA VAL A 216 -1.44 -3.02 8.27
C VAL A 216 -0.48 -3.00 7.10
N ILE A 217 0.71 -2.45 7.33
CA ILE A 217 1.76 -2.30 6.31
C ILE A 217 2.96 -3.10 6.77
N PHE A 218 3.40 -4.06 5.96
CA PHE A 218 4.64 -4.79 6.17
C PHE A 218 5.67 -4.36 5.14
N ASN A 219 6.87 -4.03 5.60
CA ASN A 219 8.06 -3.94 4.77
C ASN A 219 8.91 -5.18 5.02
N ILE A 220 8.99 -6.08 4.03
CA ILE A 220 9.72 -7.34 4.12
C ILE A 220 10.91 -7.32 3.14
N PRO A 221 11.95 -6.50 3.40
CA PRO A 221 13.20 -6.52 2.65
C PRO A 221 14.04 -7.73 3.08
N ARG A 222 15.24 -7.87 2.51
CA ARG A 222 16.20 -8.93 2.90
C ARG A 222 16.76 -8.73 4.31
N GLU A 223 16.78 -7.49 4.79
CA GLU A 223 17.41 -7.07 6.03
C GLU A 223 16.38 -6.94 7.16
N LYS A 224 16.34 -5.78 7.83
CA LYS A 224 15.41 -5.47 8.90
C LYS A 224 14.01 -5.31 8.32
N LYS A 225 13.07 -6.14 8.79
CA LYS A 225 11.67 -6.03 8.42
C LYS A 225 10.96 -5.10 9.36
N GLU A 226 9.97 -4.40 8.84
CA GLU A 226 9.21 -3.39 9.57
C GLU A 226 7.72 -3.66 9.40
N MET A 227 6.95 -3.18 10.37
CA MET A 227 5.50 -3.26 10.35
C MET A 227 4.92 -2.00 10.96
N TYR A 228 3.88 -1.49 10.32
CA TYR A 228 3.16 -0.30 10.76
C TYR A 228 1.68 -0.64 10.88
N TYR A 229 1.08 -0.23 12.00
CA TYR A 229 -0.37 -0.28 12.22
C TYR A 229 -0.91 1.13 12.15
N ILE A 230 -1.89 1.34 11.27
CA ILE A 230 -2.56 2.63 11.08
C ILE A 230 -4.04 2.41 11.45
N PRO A 231 -4.42 2.68 12.71
CA PRO A 231 -5.76 2.41 13.21
C PRO A 231 -6.78 3.46 12.74
N ARG A 232 -8.07 3.21 13.03
CA ARG A 232 -9.18 4.15 12.80
C ARG A 232 -9.32 4.57 11.33
N LEU A 233 -9.16 3.61 10.43
CA LEU A 233 -9.15 3.87 9.00
C LEU A 233 -10.51 4.42 8.49
N LYS A 234 -11.62 4.03 9.12
CA LYS A 234 -12.96 4.60 8.84
C LYS A 234 -12.99 6.11 9.08
N ASN A 235 -12.47 6.58 10.21
CA ASN A 235 -12.36 8.02 10.50
C ASN A 235 -11.49 8.75 9.46
N PHE A 236 -10.41 8.11 9.00
CA PHE A 236 -9.59 8.64 7.90
C PHE A 236 -10.41 8.80 6.60
N PHE A 237 -11.27 7.83 6.25
CA PHE A 237 -12.18 7.94 5.09
C PHE A 237 -13.16 9.10 5.25
N LEU A 238 -13.83 9.19 6.41
CA LEU A 238 -14.79 10.24 6.70
C LEU A 238 -14.17 11.64 6.75
N THR A 239 -12.88 11.74 7.11
CA THR A 239 -12.18 13.03 7.16
C THR A 239 -11.75 13.48 5.77
N TRP A 240 -11.10 12.60 5.01
CA TRP A 240 -10.38 13.00 3.79
C TRP A 240 -11.10 12.66 2.49
N TYR A 241 -12.04 11.70 2.51
CA TYR A 241 -12.74 11.21 1.33
C TYR A 241 -14.24 11.48 1.36
N LYS A 242 -14.78 12.12 2.41
CA LYS A 242 -16.22 12.38 2.55
C LYS A 242 -16.84 13.05 1.33
N LYS A 243 -16.26 14.14 0.81
CA LYS A 243 -16.80 14.80 -0.39
C LYS A 243 -16.85 13.86 -1.61
N PHE A 244 -15.82 13.05 -1.78
CA PHE A 244 -15.77 12.07 -2.87
C PHE A 244 -16.81 10.96 -2.69
N LEU A 245 -16.96 10.43 -1.47
CA LEU A 245 -17.94 9.41 -1.12
C LEU A 245 -19.38 9.94 -1.21
N GLU A 246 -19.62 11.21 -0.89
CA GLU A 246 -20.92 11.88 -1.03
C GLU A 246 -21.22 12.36 -2.46
N ASN A 247 -20.47 11.89 -3.47
CA ASN A 247 -20.63 12.29 -4.87
C ASN A 247 -20.51 13.80 -5.15
N ARG A 248 -19.89 14.57 -4.23
CA ARG A 248 -19.58 15.99 -4.43
C ARG A 248 -18.32 16.20 -5.26
N GLU A 249 -17.55 15.13 -5.48
CA GLU A 249 -16.35 15.10 -6.32
C GLU A 249 -16.32 13.82 -7.18
N ASN A 250 -15.95 13.95 -8.46
CA ASN A 250 -15.83 12.83 -9.39
C ASN A 250 -14.58 11.98 -9.16
N SER A 251 -13.56 12.55 -8.54
CA SER A 251 -12.30 11.89 -8.22
C SER A 251 -11.81 12.39 -6.86
N PRO A 252 -11.08 11.57 -6.08
CA PRO A 252 -10.65 11.96 -4.75
C PRO A 252 -9.61 13.08 -4.83
N SER A 253 -10.04 14.33 -4.63
CA SER A 253 -9.20 15.53 -4.79
C SER A 253 -7.95 15.49 -3.93
N ILE A 254 -8.04 14.92 -2.72
CA ILE A 254 -6.91 14.76 -1.80
C ILE A 254 -5.79 13.91 -2.39
N VAL A 255 -6.12 12.85 -3.13
CA VAL A 255 -5.16 11.95 -3.77
C VAL A 255 -4.44 12.69 -4.88
N MET A 256 -5.22 13.39 -5.71
CA MET A 256 -4.71 14.20 -6.81
C MET A 256 -3.77 15.29 -6.31
N PHE A 257 -4.17 16.00 -5.25
CA PHE A 257 -3.35 17.02 -4.62
C PHE A 257 -2.03 16.43 -4.10
N ILE A 258 -2.09 15.39 -3.27
CA ILE A 258 -0.89 14.80 -2.66
C ILE A 258 0.09 14.32 -3.73
N PHE A 259 -0.36 13.54 -4.72
CA PHE A 259 0.53 13.05 -5.77
C PHE A 259 0.97 14.13 -6.76
N SER A 260 0.25 15.24 -6.90
CA SER A 260 0.71 16.39 -7.71
C SER A 260 1.97 17.05 -7.16
N THR A 261 2.26 16.89 -5.86
CA THR A 261 3.48 17.42 -5.23
C THR A 261 4.74 16.61 -5.60
N TYR A 262 4.56 15.41 -6.15
CA TYR A 262 5.68 14.56 -6.55
C TYR A 262 6.37 15.08 -7.82
N ILE A 263 7.69 14.93 -7.85
CA ILE A 263 8.54 15.33 -8.98
C ILE A 263 9.16 14.08 -9.60
N THR A 264 8.89 13.86 -10.89
CA THR A 264 9.43 12.71 -11.65
C THR A 264 10.88 12.87 -12.09
N ASP A 265 11.38 14.11 -12.06
CA ASP A 265 12.73 14.46 -12.51
C ASP A 265 13.80 13.64 -11.79
N MET A 266 14.76 13.11 -12.55
CA MET A 266 15.78 12.23 -12.01
C MET A 266 16.57 12.87 -10.86
N GLN A 267 16.80 14.19 -10.91
CA GLN A 267 17.56 14.92 -9.89
C GLN A 267 16.78 15.13 -8.59
N TYR A 268 15.46 15.19 -8.65
CA TYR A 268 14.59 15.51 -7.51
C TYR A 268 13.77 14.31 -7.01
N ARG A 269 13.70 13.24 -7.80
CA ARG A 269 12.83 12.09 -7.60
C ARG A 269 13.03 11.42 -6.24
N GLU A 270 14.27 11.17 -5.83
CA GLU A 270 14.55 10.51 -4.55
C GLU A 270 14.18 11.39 -3.36
N LEU A 271 14.57 12.67 -3.40
CA LEU A 271 14.22 13.65 -2.37
C LEU A 271 12.69 13.83 -2.27
N SER A 272 12.02 13.97 -3.41
CA SER A 272 10.56 14.11 -3.50
C SER A 272 9.84 12.88 -2.95
N SER A 273 10.27 11.67 -3.34
CA SER A 273 9.71 10.42 -2.81
C SER A 273 9.93 10.29 -1.30
N SER A 274 11.13 10.62 -0.81
CA SER A 274 11.46 10.56 0.62
C SER A 274 10.60 11.51 1.46
N LEU A 275 10.45 12.77 1.02
CA LEU A 275 9.58 13.75 1.68
C LEU A 275 8.12 13.33 1.64
N LEU A 276 7.65 12.84 0.49
CA LEU A 276 6.27 12.41 0.30
C LEU A 276 5.94 11.20 1.17
N ASN A 277 6.84 10.23 1.26
CA ASN A 277 6.67 9.05 2.12
C ASN A 277 6.58 9.44 3.60
N LYS A 278 7.46 10.34 4.07
CA LYS A 278 7.39 10.87 5.44
C LYS A 278 6.09 11.63 5.70
N PHE A 279 5.65 12.45 4.76
CA PHE A 279 4.37 13.14 4.87
C PHE A 279 3.21 12.15 4.97
N LEU A 280 3.19 11.13 4.10
CA LEU A 280 2.15 10.12 4.06
C LEU A 280 2.10 9.24 5.32
N TYR A 281 3.23 8.99 5.97
CA TYR A 281 3.25 8.34 7.28
C TYR A 281 2.36 9.09 8.29
N TYR A 282 2.57 10.39 8.45
CA TYR A 282 1.76 11.20 9.35
C TYR A 282 0.31 11.33 8.86
N PHE A 283 0.14 11.56 7.57
CA PHE A 283 -1.16 11.79 6.96
C PHE A 283 -2.10 10.58 7.14
N LEU A 284 -1.60 9.37 6.85
CA LEU A 284 -2.35 8.13 7.05
C LEU A 284 -2.72 7.89 8.52
N ASN A 285 -1.90 8.37 9.47
CA ASN A 285 -2.22 8.37 10.91
C ASN A 285 -3.23 9.45 11.32
N GLY A 286 -3.84 10.17 10.36
CA GLY A 286 -4.83 11.20 10.62
C GLY A 286 -4.25 12.58 10.96
N TYR A 287 -2.94 12.77 10.82
CA TYR A 287 -2.26 14.03 11.15
C TYR A 287 -1.61 14.69 9.94
N VAL A 288 -1.94 15.96 9.68
CA VAL A 288 -1.28 16.74 8.63
C VAL A 288 -0.03 17.40 9.19
N ASN A 289 1.14 16.88 8.85
CA ASN A 289 2.40 17.53 9.17
C ASN A 289 2.62 18.74 8.24
N GLY A 290 2.27 19.94 8.72
CA GLY A 290 2.34 21.19 7.95
C GLY A 290 3.75 21.56 7.48
N GLU A 291 4.79 21.22 8.24
CA GLU A 291 6.18 21.47 7.85
C GLU A 291 6.57 20.60 6.63
N LEU A 292 6.24 19.31 6.66
CA LEU A 292 6.51 18.40 5.54
C LEU A 292 5.69 18.78 4.30
N LEU A 293 4.43 19.16 4.49
CA LEU A 293 3.59 19.64 3.40
C LEU A 293 4.17 20.91 2.76
N ASN A 294 4.57 21.88 3.58
CA ASN A 294 5.22 23.10 3.11
C ASN A 294 6.52 22.80 2.34
N LYS A 295 7.34 21.86 2.83
CA LYS A 295 8.56 21.41 2.12
C LYS A 295 8.23 20.78 0.76
N LEU A 296 7.20 19.92 0.69
CA LEU A 296 6.75 19.30 -0.57
C LEU A 296 6.29 20.35 -1.58
N ILE A 297 5.44 21.28 -1.14
CA ILE A 297 4.92 22.36 -1.99
C ILE A 297 6.06 23.25 -2.47
N ASN A 298 6.94 23.71 -1.59
CA ASN A 298 8.06 24.57 -1.97
C ASN A 298 9.05 23.86 -2.90
N LEU A 299 9.33 22.58 -2.67
CA LEU A 299 10.15 21.78 -3.58
C LEU A 299 9.53 21.72 -4.98
N LYS A 300 8.22 21.48 -5.05
CA LYS A 300 7.47 21.44 -6.31
C LYS A 300 7.46 22.81 -6.99
N ILE A 301 7.19 23.89 -6.28
CA ILE A 301 7.21 25.26 -6.80
C ILE A 301 8.60 25.60 -7.36
N HIS A 302 9.66 25.36 -6.58
CA HIS A 302 11.03 25.64 -7.00
C HIS A 302 11.41 24.87 -8.26
N TYR A 303 11.03 23.60 -8.33
CA TYR A 303 11.24 22.77 -9.51
C TYR A 303 10.51 23.33 -10.75
N GLU A 304 9.23 23.66 -10.63
CA GLU A 304 8.44 24.20 -11.75
C GLU A 304 8.93 25.59 -12.19
N LEU A 305 9.37 26.44 -11.25
CA LEU A 305 9.97 27.75 -11.55
C LEU A 305 11.31 27.64 -12.26
N LYS A 306 12.14 26.65 -11.91
CA LYS A 306 13.39 26.38 -12.63
C LYS A 306 13.17 25.76 -14.00
N ARG A 307 12.08 25.03 -14.20
CA ARG A 307 11.75 24.36 -15.46
C ARG A 307 11.14 25.27 -16.52
N LYS A 308 10.52 26.38 -16.13
CA LYS A 308 9.95 27.34 -17.06
C LYS A 308 10.83 28.59 -17.14
N PRO A 309 11.26 29.05 -18.33
CA PRO A 309 11.31 30.49 -18.54
C PRO A 309 9.86 30.98 -18.42
N VAL A 310 9.54 31.60 -17.28
CA VAL A 310 8.23 32.21 -17.04
C VAL A 310 8.15 33.44 -17.96
N TYR A 311 7.70 33.26 -19.20
CA TYR A 311 7.53 34.31 -20.22
C TYR A 311 8.78 35.16 -20.53
N GLY A 312 9.29 35.05 -21.76
CA GLY A 312 10.37 35.90 -22.25
C GLY A 312 11.23 35.18 -23.29
N PHE A 313 11.67 35.93 -24.30
CA PHE A 313 12.50 35.43 -25.39
C PHE A 313 13.76 34.75 -24.85
N ILE A 314 13.95 33.48 -25.18
CA ILE A 314 15.03 32.62 -24.67
C ILE A 314 16.41 33.11 -25.12
N LYS A 315 16.46 33.89 -26.21
CA LYS A 315 17.65 34.63 -26.63
C LYS A 315 17.25 36.07 -26.97
N PRO A 316 18.00 37.09 -26.51
CA PRO A 316 17.79 38.47 -26.96
C PRO A 316 17.77 38.59 -28.49
N LYS A 317 18.59 37.79 -29.19
CA LYS A 317 18.61 37.75 -30.66
C LYS A 317 17.29 37.33 -31.31
N GLU A 318 16.49 36.50 -30.65
CA GLU A 318 15.17 36.07 -31.17
C GLU A 318 14.14 37.19 -31.01
N PHE A 319 14.23 37.99 -29.93
CA PHE A 319 13.43 39.21 -29.76
C PHE A 319 13.74 40.28 -30.83
N PHE A 320 15.02 40.54 -31.06
CA PHE A 320 15.44 41.54 -32.06
C PHE A 320 15.26 41.08 -33.52
N ALA A 321 15.06 39.78 -33.77
CA ALA A 321 14.79 39.24 -35.10
C ALA A 321 13.33 39.45 -35.55
N GLU A 322 12.39 39.51 -34.60
CA GLU A 322 10.96 39.75 -34.88
C GLU A 322 10.57 41.24 -34.87
N LEU A 323 11.48 42.15 -34.50
CA LEU A 323 11.24 43.57 -34.70
C LEU A 323 11.26 43.88 -36.21
N PRO A 324 10.16 44.36 -36.79
CA PRO A 324 10.14 44.71 -38.21
C PRO A 324 11.20 45.78 -38.48
N ARG A 325 12.03 45.56 -39.51
CA ARG A 325 13.03 46.52 -40.03
C ARG A 325 12.40 47.78 -40.68
N ASN A 326 11.26 48.24 -40.19
CA ASN A 326 10.52 49.37 -40.74
C ASN A 326 10.53 50.59 -39.80
N VAL A 327 11.67 50.87 -39.17
CA VAL A 327 11.91 52.17 -38.52
C VAL A 327 13.28 52.69 -38.95
N THR A 328 13.44 52.96 -40.25
CA THR A 328 14.43 53.91 -40.79
C THR A 328 14.12 54.15 -42.27
N ARG A 329 13.13 55.02 -42.53
CA ARG A 329 13.06 55.90 -43.71
C ARG A 329 11.88 56.86 -43.59
N THR A 330 12.04 57.83 -42.70
CA THR A 330 11.47 59.18 -42.85
C THR A 330 12.41 60.10 -42.10
N LEU A 331 13.40 60.60 -42.82
CA LEU A 331 13.79 62.01 -42.93
C LEU A 331 14.58 62.16 -44.23
#